data_AF-A0ABC8S6X6-F1
#
_entry.id   AF-A0ABC8S6X6-F1
#
_cell.length_a   1.000
_cell.length_b   1.000
_cell.length_c   1.000
_cell.angle_alpha   90.00
_cell.angle_beta   90.00
_cell.angle_gamma   90.00
#
_symmetry.space_group_name_H-M   'P 1'
#
loop_
_entity.id
_entity.type
_entity.pdbx_description
1 polymer ?
#
loop_
_entity_poly.entity_id
_entity_poly.type
_entity_poly.pdbx_seq_one_letter_code
_entity_poly.pdbx_strand_id
1 'polypeptide(L)'
;MNGIIDTAEDAKLLRERGIIVNRLKNDEEVANLWNGMSKSVKLTKVPFLDKVIQDVNKYHDSRWKVKAGKLIKAYVFRSWQFLSLLAAILLLLLVTIQTFCSVYNCSRIIHVPNLQ
;
A
#
# COMPACT_ATOMS: atom_id res chain seq x y z
N MET A 1 17.98 2.21 -18.30
CA MET A 1 17.98 0.90 -17.64
C MET A 1 17.28 0.98 -16.29
N ASN A 2 16.28 1.87 -16.16
CA ASN A 2 15.56 2.11 -14.91
C ASN A 2 14.32 1.20 -14.90
N GLY A 3 13.87 0.77 -13.73
CA GLY A 3 12.71 -0.12 -13.60
C GLY A 3 12.99 -1.53 -13.08
N ILE A 4 14.21 -1.82 -12.62
CA ILE A 4 14.50 -3.01 -11.79
C ILE A 4 15.08 -2.57 -10.44
N ILE A 5 16.12 -1.74 -10.45
CA ILE A 5 16.72 -1.16 -9.25
C ILE A 5 16.75 0.35 -9.44
N ASP A 6 15.95 1.08 -8.67
CA ASP A 6 15.98 2.55 -8.68
C ASP A 6 16.53 3.08 -7.34
N THR A 7 16.26 2.39 -6.23
CA THR A 7 16.65 2.75 -4.85
C THR A 7 17.53 1.70 -4.18
N ALA A 8 18.17 2.07 -3.07
CA ALA A 8 18.95 1.13 -2.24
C ALA A 8 18.04 0.02 -1.67
N GLU A 9 16.78 0.35 -1.39
CA GLU A 9 15.75 -0.57 -0.93
C GLU A 9 15.42 -1.64 -1.98
N ASP A 10 15.34 -1.26 -3.26
CA ASP A 10 15.14 -2.21 -4.36
C ASP A 10 16.33 -3.18 -4.45
N ALA A 11 17.55 -2.67 -4.40
CA ALA A 11 18.77 -3.48 -4.43
C ALA A 11 18.82 -4.44 -3.23
N LYS A 12 18.50 -3.94 -2.03
CA LYS A 12 18.43 -4.74 -0.81
C LYS A 12 17.38 -5.85 -0.92
N LEU A 13 16.18 -5.52 -1.41
CA LEU A 13 15.10 -6.50 -1.60
C LEU A 13 15.53 -7.62 -2.56
N LEU A 14 16.13 -7.28 -3.70
CA LEU A 14 16.57 -8.28 -4.67
C LEU A 14 17.71 -9.15 -4.12
N ARG A 15 18.62 -8.57 -3.33
CA ARG A 15 19.68 -9.32 -2.63
C ARG A 15 19.09 -10.30 -1.61
N GLU A 16 18.18 -9.82 -0.76
CA GLU A 16 17.53 -10.66 0.26
C GLU A 16 16.70 -11.79 -0.34
N ARG A 17 16.16 -11.58 -1.54
CA ARG A 17 15.45 -12.61 -2.32
C ARG A 17 16.40 -13.54 -3.10
N GLY A 18 17.72 -13.33 -3.03
CA GLY A 18 18.72 -14.12 -3.75
C GLY A 18 18.73 -13.93 -5.26
N ILE A 19 18.09 -12.87 -5.76
CA ILE A 19 18.01 -12.57 -7.21
C ILE A 19 19.32 -11.94 -7.70
N ILE A 20 19.94 -11.10 -6.87
CA ILE A 20 21.24 -10.49 -7.16
C ILE A 20 22.24 -10.81 -6.06
N VAL A 21 23.51 -10.91 -6.43
CA VAL A 21 24.62 -11.04 -5.49
C VAL A 21 25.32 -9.69 -5.37
N ASN A 22 25.24 -9.07 -4.19
CA ASN A 22 25.94 -7.83 -3.92
C ASN A 22 27.35 -8.13 -3.39
N ARG A 23 28.39 -7.64 -4.08
CA ARG A 23 29.80 -7.67 -3.63
C ARG A 23 30.38 -6.27 -3.37
N LEU A 24 29.53 -5.24 -3.46
CA LEU A 24 29.88 -3.85 -3.17
C LEU A 24 29.72 -3.56 -1.67
N LYS A 25 30.13 -2.36 -1.24
CA LYS A 25 30.13 -2.02 0.20
C LYS A 25 28.73 -1.91 0.78
N ASN A 26 27.76 -1.42 -0.01
CA ASN A 26 26.38 -1.26 0.43
C ASN A 26 25.40 -1.36 -0.75
N ASP A 27 24.10 -1.35 -0.46
CA ASP A 27 23.04 -1.48 -1.48
C ASP A 27 22.83 -0.18 -2.27
N GLU A 28 23.28 0.96 -1.73
CA GLU A 28 23.23 2.26 -2.40
C GLU A 28 24.24 2.35 -3.56
N GLU A 29 25.45 1.81 -3.38
CA GLU A 29 26.45 1.67 -4.46
C GLU A 29 25.93 0.79 -5.60
N VAL A 30 25.16 -0.27 -5.28
CA VAL A 30 24.53 -1.13 -6.30
C VAL A 30 23.50 -0.34 -7.10
N ALA A 31 22.62 0.42 -6.43
CA ALA A 31 21.62 1.24 -7.10
C ALA A 31 22.26 2.32 -7.97
N ASN A 32 23.31 2.97 -7.48
CA ASN A 32 24.06 3.99 -8.23
C ASN A 32 24.76 3.41 -9.46
N LEU A 33 25.39 2.24 -9.33
CA LEU A 33 26.00 1.54 -10.47
C LEU A 33 24.95 1.18 -11.52
N TRP A 34 23.83 0.60 -11.08
CA TRP A 34 22.74 0.18 -11.96
C TRP A 34 22.16 1.37 -12.75
N ASN A 35 21.82 2.44 -12.05
CA ASN A 35 21.31 3.67 -12.65
C ASN A 35 22.35 4.32 -13.56
N GLY A 36 23.64 4.24 -13.21
CA GLY A 36 24.76 4.74 -14.00
C GLY A 36 24.95 4.03 -15.34
N MET A 37 24.74 2.71 -15.40
CA MET A 37 24.87 1.91 -16.64
C MET A 37 23.95 2.41 -17.75
N SER A 38 22.79 2.98 -17.40
CA SER A 38 21.86 3.54 -18.37
C SER A 38 22.43 4.71 -19.19
N LYS A 39 23.43 5.43 -18.66
CA LYS A 39 24.07 6.56 -19.35
C LYS A 39 24.97 6.13 -20.50
N SER A 40 25.50 4.91 -20.44
CA SER A 40 26.44 4.38 -21.42
C SER A 40 25.80 3.49 -22.49
N VAL A 41 24.50 3.20 -22.37
CA VAL A 41 23.78 2.27 -23.23
C VAL A 41 22.62 2.98 -23.93
N LYS A 42 22.59 2.96 -25.27
CA LYS A 42 21.43 3.46 -26.03
C LYS A 42 20.21 2.60 -25.70
N LEU A 43 19.07 3.27 -25.46
CA LEU A 43 17.78 2.60 -25.33
C LEU A 43 17.50 1.79 -26.58
N THR A 44 17.67 0.47 -26.48
CA THR A 44 17.40 -0.46 -27.56
C THR A 44 16.03 -1.04 -27.30
N LYS A 45 15.11 -0.90 -28.26
CA LYS A 45 13.83 -1.61 -28.20
C LYS A 45 14.11 -3.08 -28.49
N VAL A 46 13.81 -3.95 -27.53
CA VAL A 46 13.99 -5.39 -27.66
C VAL A 46 12.61 -6.04 -27.50
N PRO A 47 11.89 -6.32 -28.61
CA PRO A 47 10.50 -6.76 -28.57
C PRO A 47 10.25 -8.00 -27.70
N PHE A 48 11.23 -8.89 -27.61
CA PHE A 48 11.19 -10.05 -26.74
C PHE A 48 11.13 -9.67 -25.25
N LEU A 49 12.03 -8.77 -24.82
CA LEU A 49 12.05 -8.26 -23.45
C LEU A 49 10.77 -7.48 -23.13
N ASP A 50 10.29 -6.65 -24.07
CA ASP A 50 9.05 -5.90 -23.90
C ASP A 50 7.86 -6.85 -23.66
N LYS A 51 7.79 -7.95 -24.41
CA LYS A 51 6.75 -8.98 -24.23
C LYS A 51 6.85 -9.66 -22.86
N VAL A 52 8.06 -10.04 -22.43
CA VAL A 52 8.27 -10.65 -21.11
C VAL A 52 7.86 -9.69 -19.99
N ILE A 53 8.23 -8.42 -20.08
CA ILE A 53 7.84 -7.38 -19.10
C ILE A 53 6.31 -7.26 -19.06
N GLN A 54 5.66 -7.24 -20.22
CA GLN A 54 4.20 -7.17 -20.32
C GLN A 54 3.52 -8.38 -19.67
N ASP A 55 4.01 -9.60 -19.97
CA ASP A 55 3.44 -10.84 -19.44
C ASP A 55 3.61 -10.95 -17.92
N VAL A 56 4.78 -10.56 -17.39
CA VAL A 56 5.05 -10.52 -15.94
C VAL A 56 4.15 -9.49 -15.26
N ASN A 57 4.01 -8.29 -15.82
CA ASN A 57 3.13 -7.26 -15.27
C ASN A 57 1.66 -7.69 -15.29
N LYS A 58 1.21 -8.31 -16.38
CA LYS A 58 -0.15 -8.86 -16.49
C LYS A 58 -0.40 -9.94 -15.44
N TYR A 59 0.56 -10.84 -15.24
CA TYR A 59 0.46 -11.87 -14.21
C TYR A 59 0.41 -11.25 -12.81
N HIS A 60 1.32 -10.33 -12.49
CA HIS A 60 1.36 -9.62 -11.22
C HIS A 60 0.02 -8.92 -10.92
N ASP A 61 -0.50 -8.15 -11.89
CA ASP A 61 -1.73 -7.39 -11.75
C ASP A 61 -3.00 -8.26 -11.78
N SER A 62 -2.93 -9.48 -12.31
CA SER A 62 -4.03 -10.44 -12.23
C SER A 62 -4.25 -10.98 -10.81
N ARG A 63 -3.23 -10.93 -9.94
CA ARG A 63 -3.35 -11.45 -8.57
C ARG A 63 -4.32 -10.60 -7.75
N TRP A 64 -5.35 -11.24 -7.21
CA TRP A 64 -6.39 -10.56 -6.42
C TRP A 64 -5.82 -9.79 -5.23
N LYS A 65 -4.79 -10.32 -4.55
CA LYS A 65 -4.08 -9.62 -3.46
C LYS A 65 -3.51 -8.26 -3.88
N VAL A 66 -2.94 -8.18 -5.09
CA VAL A 66 -2.38 -6.94 -5.64
C VAL A 66 -3.50 -5.96 -5.95
N LYS A 67 -4.58 -6.42 -6.59
CA LYS A 67 -5.75 -5.58 -6.88
C LYS A 67 -6.38 -5.02 -5.60
N ALA A 68 -6.59 -5.88 -4.60
CA ALA A 68 -7.12 -5.49 -3.30
C ALA A 68 -6.21 -4.46 -2.61
N GLY A 69 -4.88 -4.69 -2.60
CA GLY A 69 -3.93 -3.75 -2.03
C GLY A 69 -3.94 -2.39 -2.72
N LYS A 70 -4.01 -2.36 -4.07
CA LYS A 70 -4.15 -1.12 -4.85
C LYS A 70 -5.45 -0.38 -4.50
N LEU A 71 -6.58 -1.08 -4.41
CA LEU A 71 -7.87 -0.49 -4.04
C LEU A 71 -7.87 0.06 -2.61
N ILE A 72 -7.35 -0.70 -1.64
CA ILE A 72 -7.25 -0.25 -0.25
C ILE A 72 -6.37 1.00 -0.17
N LYS A 73 -5.19 0.99 -0.81
CA LYS A 73 -4.30 2.15 -0.80
C LYS A 73 -4.95 3.38 -1.45
N ALA A 74 -5.66 3.20 -2.56
CA ALA A 74 -6.29 4.30 -3.29
C ALA A 74 -7.53 4.86 -2.57
N TYR A 75 -8.38 4.02 -1.99
CA TYR A 75 -9.63 4.42 -1.37
C TYR A 75 -9.52 4.59 0.14
N VAL A 76 -9.02 3.58 0.86
CA VAL A 76 -9.00 3.61 2.33
C VAL A 76 -8.01 4.65 2.82
N PHE A 77 -6.80 4.73 2.26
CA PHE A 77 -5.80 5.71 2.73
C PHE A 77 -6.19 7.15 2.36
N ARG A 78 -6.72 7.35 1.15
CA ARG A 78 -7.20 8.67 0.70
C ARG A 78 -8.44 9.13 1.46
N SER A 79 -9.35 8.21 1.79
CA SER A 79 -10.61 8.51 2.49
C SER A 79 -10.52 8.31 3.99
N TRP A 80 -9.36 7.92 4.54
CA TRP A 80 -9.20 7.61 5.97
C TRP A 80 -9.58 8.80 6.87
N GLN A 81 -9.19 10.01 6.45
CA GLN A 81 -9.51 11.23 7.17
C GLN A 81 -11.02 11.48 7.20
N PHE A 82 -11.71 11.29 6.07
CA PHE A 82 -13.16 11.44 5.98
C PHE A 82 -13.89 10.40 6.85
N LEU A 83 -13.47 9.13 6.79
CA LEU A 83 -14.02 8.06 7.63
C LEU A 83 -13.83 8.35 9.12
N SER A 84 -12.67 8.90 9.51
CA SER A 84 -12.39 9.27 10.90
C SER A 84 -13.30 10.39 11.38
N LEU A 85 -13.53 11.41 10.54
CA LEU A 85 -14.48 12.49 10.85
C LEU A 85 -15.92 11.97 10.99
N LEU A 86 -16.36 11.12 10.06
CA LEU A 86 -17.68 10.51 10.12
C LEU A 86 -17.86 9.68 11.40
N ALA A 87 -16.86 8.87 11.76
CA ALA A 87 -16.88 8.10 13.01
C ALA A 87 -16.96 9.01 14.24
N ALA A 88 -16.20 10.11 14.28
CA ALA A 88 -16.26 11.07 15.37
C ALA A 88 -17.64 11.73 15.50
N ILE A 89 -18.27 12.12 14.38
CA ILE A 89 -19.63 12.69 14.37
C ILE A 89 -20.64 11.67 14.91
N LEU A 90 -20.58 10.43 14.45
CA LEU A 90 -21.47 9.36 14.94
C LEU A 90 -21.28 9.11 16.44
N LEU A 91 -20.04 9.07 16.92
CA LEU A 91 -19.73 8.93 18.35
C LEU A 91 -20.29 10.10 19.16
N LEU A 92 -20.14 11.33 18.69
CA LEU A 92 -20.69 12.51 19.37
C LEU A 92 -22.23 12.45 19.44
N LEU A 93 -22.90 12.03 18.37
CA LEU A 93 -24.35 11.85 18.35
C LEU A 93 -24.78 10.76 19.33
N LEU A 94 -24.10 9.61 19.33
CA LEU A 94 -24.38 8.51 20.26
C LEU A 94 -24.21 8.94 21.72
N VAL A 95 -23.12 9.64 22.05
CA VAL A 95 -22.88 10.17 23.40
C VAL A 95 -23.95 11.19 23.79
N THR A 96 -24.34 12.07 22.87
CA THR A 96 -25.39 13.07 23.13
C THR A 96 -26.73 12.41 23.42
N ILE A 97 -27.10 11.39 22.65
CA ILE A 97 -28.32 10.61 22.90
C ILE A 97 -28.21 9.88 24.24
N GLN A 98 -27.06 9.27 24.55
CA GLN A 98 -26.83 8.58 25.81
C GLN A 98 -26.96 9.51 27.02
N THR A 99 -26.33 10.68 26.99
CA THR A 99 -26.41 11.65 28.10
C THR A 99 -27.81 12.22 28.24
N PHE A 100 -28.48 12.55 27.12
CA PHE A 100 -29.87 12.99 27.14
C PHE A 100 -30.81 11.93 27.74
N CYS A 101 -30.72 10.69 27.27
CA CYS A 101 -31.52 9.58 27.80
C CYS A 101 -31.25 9.31 29.28
N SER A 102 -30.01 9.50 29.75
CA SER A 102 -29.62 9.34 31.15
C SER A 102 -30.21 10.44 32.05
N VAL A 103 -30.27 11.69 31.57
CA VAL A 103 -30.81 12.82 32.35
C VAL A 103 -32.34 12.80 32.38
N TYR A 104 -32.98 12.50 31.25
CA TYR A 104 -34.44 12.54 31.11
C TYR A 104 -35.11 11.17 31.31
N ASN A 105 -34.38 10.16 31.78
CA ASN A 105 -34.85 8.78 31.99
C ASN A 105 -35.66 8.22 30.81
N CYS A 106 -35.03 8.10 29.65
CA CYS A 106 -35.60 7.38 28.50
C CYS A 106 -35.52 5.86 28.70
N SER A 107 -36.22 5.33 29.70
CA SER A 107 -36.18 3.91 30.10
C SER A 107 -36.80 2.92 29.08
N ARG A 108 -36.97 3.31 27.79
CA ARG A 108 -37.69 2.48 26.81
C ARG A 108 -37.12 2.42 25.40
N ILE A 109 -36.03 3.11 25.07
CA ILE A 109 -35.57 3.20 23.67
C ILE A 109 -34.32 2.35 23.38
N ILE A 110 -33.49 2.04 24.38
CA ILE A 110 -32.33 1.17 24.18
C ILE A 110 -32.49 -0.06 25.07
N HIS A 111 -33.21 -1.06 24.57
CA HIS A 111 -33.14 -2.41 25.12
C HIS A 111 -31.75 -2.95 24.76
N VAL A 112 -30.73 -2.61 25.55
CA VAL A 112 -29.46 -3.34 25.55
C VAL A 112 -29.76 -4.62 26.31
N PRO A 113 -29.82 -5.79 25.67
CA PRO A 113 -29.90 -7.02 26.43
C PRO A 113 -28.60 -7.14 27.20
N ASN A 114 -28.69 -7.11 28.53
CA ASN A 114 -27.58 -7.41 29.42
C ASN A 114 -27.02 -8.78 29.02
N LEU A 115 -25.80 -8.82 28.49
CA LEU A 115 -25.00 -10.05 28.49
C LEU A 115 -24.38 -10.18 29.87
N GLN A 116 -25.04 -10.99 30.70
CA GLN A 116 -24.42 -11.68 31.83
C GLN A 116 -23.77 -12.98 31.31
#